data_AF-A0A0C3MJH9-F1
#
_entry.id   AF-A0A0C3MJH9-F1
#
_cell.length_a   1.000
_cell.length_b   1.000
_cell.length_c   1.000
_cell.angle_alpha   90.00
_cell.angle_beta   90.00
_cell.angle_gamma   90.00
#
_symmetry.space_group_name_H-M   'P 1'
#
loop_
_entity.id
_entity.type
_entity.pdbx_description
1 polymer ?
#
loop_
_entity_poly.entity_id
_entity_poly.type
_entity_poly.pdbx_seq_one_letter_code
_entity_poly.pdbx_strand_id
1 'polypeptide(L)'
;MKNSEPAVDLNRKFVRLIERRPDGFVEFEFAIGDPELFAEMLLPSEAYESFCQSNHVVFLEPRVEESKGEDESGGWNWNLHQATHQRFR
;
A
#
# COMPACT_ATOMS: atom_id res chain seq x y z
N MET A 1 -7.12 33.27 -15.13
CA MET A 1 -7.94 32.09 -14.83
C MET A 1 -7.76 31.76 -13.35
N LYS A 2 -8.84 31.58 -12.57
CA LYS A 2 -8.71 31.00 -11.22
C LYS A 2 -8.61 29.49 -11.43
N ASN A 3 -7.47 28.89 -11.09
CA ASN A 3 -7.32 27.44 -11.08
C ASN A 3 -8.32 26.89 -10.06
N SER A 4 -9.39 26.27 -10.54
CA SER A 4 -10.28 25.48 -9.71
C SER A 4 -9.63 24.13 -9.48
N GLU A 5 -8.51 24.10 -8.75
CA GLU A 5 -7.96 22.85 -8.26
C GLU A 5 -8.98 22.25 -7.28
N PRO A 6 -9.37 20.97 -7.43
CA PRO A 6 -10.23 20.34 -6.45
C PRO A 6 -9.50 20.42 -5.11
N ALA A 7 -10.17 20.99 -4.11
CA ALA A 7 -9.59 21.12 -2.78
C ALA A 7 -9.33 19.71 -2.21
N VAL A 8 -8.07 19.38 -1.96
CA VAL A 8 -7.66 18.14 -1.30
C VAL A 8 -8.18 18.16 0.14
N ASP A 9 -9.01 17.19 0.51
CA ASP A 9 -9.56 17.07 1.86
C ASP A 9 -8.71 16.14 2.73
N LEU A 10 -7.79 16.71 3.49
CA LEU A 10 -6.85 15.97 4.36
C LEU A 10 -7.52 15.16 5.49
N ASN A 11 -8.84 15.27 5.69
CA ASN A 11 -9.56 14.42 6.64
C ASN A 11 -9.94 13.06 6.05
N ARG A 12 -9.91 12.93 4.72
CA ARG A 12 -10.22 11.67 4.04
C ARG A 12 -8.99 10.80 3.99
N LYS A 13 -9.12 9.57 4.47
CA LYS A 13 -8.06 8.57 4.47
C LYS A 13 -8.50 7.38 3.66
N PHE A 14 -7.61 6.84 2.85
CA PHE A 14 -7.93 5.78 1.92
C PHE A 14 -7.00 4.59 2.15
N VAL A 15 -7.54 3.39 1.96
CA VAL A 15 -6.78 2.15 1.97
C VAL A 15 -7.07 1.38 0.69
N ARG A 16 -6.02 0.92 0.01
CA ARG A 16 -6.14 -0.04 -1.09
C ARG A 16 -5.45 -1.33 -0.71
N LEU A 17 -6.19 -2.43 -0.70
CA LEU A 17 -5.59 -3.74 -0.43
C LEU A 17 -4.77 -4.17 -1.65
N ILE A 18 -3.50 -4.53 -1.42
CA ILE A 18 -2.63 -5.11 -2.45
C ILE A 18 -2.71 -6.64 -2.33
N GLU A 19 -2.26 -7.19 -1.20
CA GLU A 19 -2.19 -8.63 -0.98
C GLU A 19 -2.40 -8.99 0.49
N ARG A 20 -3.04 -10.14 0.75
CA ARG A 20 -2.98 -10.82 2.05
C ARG A 20 -2.06 -12.01 1.92
N ARG A 21 -0.91 -11.94 2.59
CA ARG A 21 0.15 -12.93 2.46
C ARG A 21 -0.11 -14.15 3.35
N PRO A 22 0.42 -15.33 2.94
CA PRO A 22 0.24 -16.57 3.72
C PRO A 22 0.98 -16.58 5.06
N ASP A 23 1.94 -15.67 5.26
CA ASP A 23 2.67 -15.48 6.52
C ASP A 23 1.90 -14.63 7.56
N GLY A 24 0.67 -14.23 7.23
CA GLY A 24 -0.23 -13.49 8.13
C GLY A 24 -0.11 -11.97 8.03
N PHE A 25 0.72 -11.46 7.12
CA PHE A 25 0.83 -10.03 6.85
C PHE A 25 -0.10 -9.57 5.72
N VAL A 26 -0.38 -8.27 5.71
CA VAL A 26 -1.22 -7.59 4.73
C VAL A 26 -0.43 -6.44 4.14
N GLU A 27 -0.30 -6.45 2.82
CA GLU A 27 0.27 -5.37 2.02
C GLU A 27 -0.86 -4.48 1.51
N PHE A 28 -0.73 -3.18 1.73
CA PHE A 28 -1.74 -2.21 1.35
C PHE A 28 -1.15 -0.82 1.13
N GLU A 29 -1.82 -0.02 0.31
CA GLU A 29 -1.55 1.41 0.15
C GLU A 29 -2.38 2.20 1.18
N PHE A 30 -1.80 3.24 1.77
CA PHE A 30 -2.49 4.20 2.62
C PHE A 30 -2.30 5.63 2.12
N ALA A 31 -3.40 6.34 1.88
CA ALA A 31 -3.40 7.71 1.35
C ALA A 31 -4.19 8.66 2.26
N ILE A 32 -3.84 9.96 2.21
CA ILE A 32 -4.54 11.04 2.93
C ILE A 32 -4.85 12.15 1.95
N GLY A 33 -6.13 12.51 1.84
CA GLY A 33 -6.65 13.55 0.97
C GLY A 33 -6.72 13.16 -0.49
N ASP A 34 -5.62 12.67 -1.05
CA ASP A 34 -5.51 12.24 -2.44
C ASP A 34 -5.20 10.74 -2.51
N PRO A 35 -6.10 9.89 -3.03
CA PRO A 35 -5.86 8.45 -3.16
C PRO A 35 -4.71 8.07 -4.11
N GLU A 36 -4.25 9.00 -4.97
CA GLU A 36 -3.11 8.77 -5.85
C GLU A 36 -1.76 9.11 -5.17
N LEU A 37 -1.77 9.76 -4.00
CA LEU A 37 -0.57 10.00 -3.18
C LEU A 37 -0.60 9.13 -1.93
N PHE A 38 0.02 7.96 -2.01
CA PHE A 38 -0.03 6.93 -0.98
C PHE A 38 1.35 6.50 -0.48
N ALA A 39 1.37 5.92 0.72
CA ALA A 39 2.48 5.15 1.25
C ALA A 39 2.13 3.66 1.21
N GLU A 40 3.08 2.83 0.81
CA GLU A 40 2.97 1.37 0.90
C GLU A 40 3.25 0.92 2.34
N MET A 41 2.41 0.02 2.85
CA MET A 41 2.46 -0.47 4.21
C MET A 41 2.34 -1.99 4.26
N LEU A 42 3.02 -2.60 5.22
CA LEU A 42 2.97 -4.02 5.54
C LEU A 42 2.69 -4.16 7.03
N LEU A 43 1.56 -4.77 7.40
CA LEU A 43 1.20 -4.99 8.80
C LEU A 43 0.68 -6.42 9.02
N PRO A 44 0.83 -6.99 10.23
CA PRO A 44 0.07 -8.19 10.61
C PRO A 44 -1.43 -7.96 10.42
N SER A 45 -2.17 -9.01 10.06
CA SER A 45 -3.60 -8.91 9.72
C SER A 45 -4.45 -8.21 10.80
N GLU A 46 -4.24 -8.53 12.07
CA GLU A 46 -4.98 -7.90 13.19
C GLU A 46 -4.65 -6.40 13.35
N ALA A 47 -3.39 -6.03 13.13
CA ALA A 47 -2.96 -4.64 13.18
C ALA A 47 -3.49 -3.84 11.99
N TYR A 48 -3.56 -4.45 10.80
CA TYR A 48 -4.20 -3.85 9.63
C TYR A 48 -5.69 -3.54 9.88
N GLU A 49 -6.43 -4.48 10.45
CA GLU A 49 -7.86 -4.28 10.77
C GLU A 49 -8.04 -3.16 11.79
N SER A 50 -7.25 -3.17 12.87
CA SER A 50 -7.26 -2.12 13.89
C SER A 50 -6.87 -0.75 13.34
N PHE A 51 -5.89 -0.72 12.43
CA PHE A 51 -5.44 0.50 11.75
C PHE A 51 -6.56 1.09 10.89
N CYS A 52 -7.25 0.27 10.10
CA CYS A 52 -8.35 0.70 9.25
C CYS A 52 -9.50 1.30 10.06
N GLN A 53 -9.87 0.65 11.17
CA GLN A 53 -10.91 1.13 12.08
C GLN A 53 -10.54 2.45 12.73
N SER A 54 -9.33 2.55 13.30
CA SER A 54 -8.85 3.75 14.00
C SER A 54 -8.77 4.96 13.07
N ASN A 55 -8.41 4.72 11.81
CA ASN A 55 -8.26 5.77 10.81
C ASN A 55 -9.55 6.08 10.02
N HIS A 56 -10.65 5.35 10.23
CA HIS A 56 -11.91 5.57 9.51
C HIS A 56 -11.72 5.62 7.98
N VAL A 57 -10.97 4.64 7.46
CA VAL A 57 -10.52 4.65 6.07
C VAL A 57 -11.65 4.34 5.10
N VAL A 58 -11.55 4.90 3.90
CA VAL A 58 -12.35 4.51 2.73
C VAL A 58 -11.58 3.46 1.95
N PHE A 59 -12.19 2.30 1.74
CA PHE A 59 -11.57 1.24 0.95
C PHE A 59 -11.67 1.53 -0.54
N LEU A 60 -10.55 1.40 -1.24
CA LEU A 60 -10.44 1.52 -2.69
C LEU A 60 -10.42 0.14 -3.32
N GLU A 61 -10.88 0.08 -4.57
CA GLU A 61 -10.75 -1.12 -5.39
C GLU A 61 -9.26 -1.38 -5.71
N PRO A 62 -8.85 -2.66 -5.80
CA PRO A 62 -7.52 -3.02 -6.25
C PRO A 62 -7.17 -2.33 -7.57
N ARG A 63 -5.89 -1.97 -7.76
CA ARG A 63 -5.43 -1.53 -9.08
C ARG A 63 -5.57 -2.74 -10.01
N VAL A 64 -6.29 -2.57 -11.11
CA VAL A 64 -6.29 -3.54 -12.21
C VAL A 64 -4.95 -3.37 -12.90
N GLU A 65 -3.95 -4.11 -12.44
CA GLU A 65 -2.67 -4.20 -13.14
C GLU A 65 -2.86 -5.19 -14.27
N GLU A 66 -2.76 -4.72 -15.52
CA GLU A 66 -2.55 -5.60 -16.65
C GLU A 66 -1.33 -6.46 -16.32
N SER A 67 -1.56 -7.75 -16.09
CA SER A 67 -0.55 -8.73 -15.72
C SER A 67 0.71 -8.56 -16.57
N LYS A 68 1.80 -8.07 -15.97
CA LYS A 68 3.13 -8.19 -16.56
C LYS A 68 3.49 -9.67 -16.58
N GLY A 69 3.18 -10.32 -17.69
CA GLY A 69 3.84 -11.54 -18.10
C GLY A 69 5.30 -11.25 -18.46
N GLU A 70 6.11 -12.31 -18.33
CA GLU A 70 7.38 -12.57 -19.03
C GLU A 70 8.67 -12.02 -18.39
N ASP A 71 9.28 -12.88 -17.58
CA ASP A 71 10.64 -13.46 -17.69
C ASP A 71 11.82 -12.64 -18.29
N GLU A 72 12.93 -12.70 -17.53
CA GLU A 72 14.35 -12.53 -17.90
C GLU A 72 14.89 -11.15 -18.35
N SER A 73 15.51 -10.43 -17.40
CA SER A 73 16.96 -10.13 -17.47
C SER A 73 17.45 -9.25 -16.30
N GLY A 74 18.29 -9.84 -15.47
CA GLY A 74 19.55 -9.24 -15.02
C GLY A 74 19.54 -7.90 -14.29
N GLY A 75 19.50 -7.98 -12.96
CA GLY A 75 20.29 -7.11 -12.10
C GLY A 75 19.74 -5.70 -11.90
N TRP A 76 19.01 -5.51 -10.80
CA TRP A 76 19.01 -4.33 -9.90
C TRP A 76 17.80 -4.39 -8.94
N ASN A 77 17.35 -5.58 -8.55
CA ASN A 77 16.38 -5.69 -7.46
C ASN A 77 17.11 -5.76 -6.11
N TRP A 78 17.70 -4.65 -5.67
CA TRP A 78 18.00 -4.47 -4.26
C TRP A 78 16.84 -3.71 -3.62
N ASN A 79 15.76 -4.45 -3.34
CA ASN A 79 14.63 -3.98 -2.54
C ASN A 79 14.95 -4.21 -1.05
N LEU A 80 14.56 -3.25 -0.21
CA LEU A 80 14.58 -3.25 1.26
C LEU A 80 14.02 -4.55 1.88
N HIS A 81 13.23 -5.31 1.13
CA HIS A 81 12.70 -6.64 1.47
C HIS A 81 13.77 -7.71 1.81
N GLN A 82 15.04 -7.50 1.44
CA GLN A 82 16.14 -8.42 1.79
C GLN A 82 16.71 -8.23 3.21
N ALA A 83 16.40 -7.11 3.89
CA ALA A 83 17.06 -6.77 5.16
C ALA A 83 16.53 -7.55 6.39
N THR A 84 15.33 -8.14 6.32
CA THR A 84 14.70 -8.81 7.48
C THR A 84 15.07 -10.29 7.65
N HIS A 85 15.82 -10.88 6.73
CA HIS A 85 16.18 -12.30 6.76
C HIS A 85 17.60 -12.60 7.29
N GLN A 86 18.33 -11.62 7.80
CA GLN A 86 19.63 -11.87 8.43
C GLN A 86 19.61 -11.53 9.92
N ARG A 87 19.76 -12.59 10.73
CA ARG A 87 19.86 -12.65 12.20
C ARG A 87 18.52 -12.58 12.91
N PHE A 88 18.10 -13.69 13.51
CA PHE A 88 18.53 -14.05 14.85
C PHE A 88 18.78 -15.56 14.93
N ARG A 89 19.68 -15.91 15.86
CA ARG A 89 20.48 -17.13 15.94
C ARG A 89 19.68 -18.36 16.37
#